data_AF-A0A815TGE3-F1
#
_entry.id   AF-A0A815TGE3-F1
#
_cell.length_a   1.000
_cell.length_b   1.000
_cell.length_c   1.000
_cell.angle_alpha   90.00
_cell.angle_beta   90.00
_cell.angle_gamma   90.00
#
_symmetry.space_group_name_H-M   'P 1'
#
loop_
_entity.id
_entity.type
_entity.pdbx_description
1 polymer ?
#
loop_
_entity_poly.entity_id
_entity_poly.type
_entity_poly.pdbx_seq_one_letter_code
_entity_poly.pdbx_strand_id
1 'polypeptide(L)'
;MTDTESSHQNAYTKDAVTSKHDHEATLKSIVIQGKDLTLEQLVQIARHYCNVELSTDVSICSRMEESVAIIDEIVNGSQPLYGVTSLFGGLANRLVCREFAEELQNNLVRAHKTGTGSIMSLESIRAAMILRTNAHLIGASGIRQLWDERLVRFVSEGVTPLVPEFGSIGASGDLVPLSYIASAISGQDETLRVDFRGETISAPEALLRLGYEPKRFNPKEGLAMLNGTSVMTASASLACYDLYTLMAATLHVHAMVLQALTGSNQPFHPFLQKIKGHQGQIDVAAIILDLSNGSKMIYDALDGKLTKRSIEALIQDRYSLRCCPQFLGPMLETLHDIARILEIEMNSANDNPLIDVDTRKVYCKHQTHSISCLLQNKTKLEL
;
A
#
# COMPACT_ATOMS: atom_id res chain seq x y z
N MET A 1 -19.94 0.89 19.71
CA MET A 1 -18.65 0.92 18.99
C MET A 1 -17.98 -0.40 19.32
N THR A 2 -18.39 -1.42 18.60
CA THR A 2 -18.56 -2.78 19.13
C THR A 2 -18.19 -3.78 18.04
N ASP A 3 -17.26 -4.69 18.37
CA ASP A 3 -16.86 -5.96 17.75
C ASP A 3 -16.43 -6.03 16.28
N THR A 4 -16.66 -5.00 15.46
CA THR A 4 -16.31 -5.04 14.02
C THR A 4 -14.92 -4.47 13.70
N GLU A 5 -14.39 -3.53 14.49
CA GLU A 5 -13.03 -3.02 14.29
C GLU A 5 -11.95 -3.99 14.84
N SER A 6 -12.25 -4.75 15.90
CA SER A 6 -11.29 -5.71 16.46
C SER A 6 -11.16 -7.00 15.64
N SER A 7 -12.18 -7.34 14.83
CA SER A 7 -12.14 -8.53 13.98
C SER A 7 -11.19 -8.36 12.79
N HIS A 8 -11.12 -7.17 12.20
CA HIS A 8 -10.21 -6.88 11.08
C HIS A 8 -8.74 -6.80 11.53
N GLN A 9 -8.46 -6.21 12.70
CA GLN A 9 -7.08 -6.10 13.21
C GLN A 9 -6.43 -7.46 13.50
N ASN A 10 -7.23 -8.44 13.95
CA ASN A 10 -6.75 -9.77 14.30
C ASN A 10 -6.73 -10.74 13.10
N ALA A 11 -7.31 -10.38 11.95
CA ALA A 11 -7.37 -11.23 10.76
C ALA A 11 -5.98 -11.50 10.21
N TYR A 12 -5.20 -10.45 9.89
CA TYR A 12 -3.85 -10.60 9.32
C TYR A 12 -2.91 -11.46 10.18
N THR A 13 -2.96 -11.30 11.49
CA THR A 13 -2.14 -12.08 12.42
C THR A 13 -2.62 -13.52 12.51
N LYS A 14 -3.93 -13.77 12.63
CA LYS A 14 -4.47 -15.13 12.67
C LYS A 14 -4.29 -15.86 11.34
N ASP A 15 -4.49 -15.19 10.21
CA ASP A 15 -4.34 -15.79 8.89
C ASP A 15 -2.87 -16.15 8.62
N ALA A 16 -1.94 -15.23 8.97
CA ALA A 16 -0.51 -15.50 8.88
C ALA A 16 -0.05 -16.60 9.86
N VAL A 17 -0.59 -16.64 11.08
CA VAL A 17 -0.22 -17.66 12.09
C VAL A 17 -0.80 -19.02 11.78
N THR A 18 -2.06 -19.09 11.33
CA THR A 18 -2.73 -20.38 11.05
C THR A 18 -2.41 -20.94 9.67
N SER A 19 -1.56 -20.26 8.89
CA SER A 19 -1.29 -20.57 7.49
C SER A 19 -2.56 -20.68 6.63
N LYS A 20 -3.66 -20.04 7.05
CA LYS A 20 -4.90 -19.91 6.27
C LYS A 20 -4.77 -18.85 5.19
N HIS A 21 -3.60 -18.70 4.61
CA HIS A 21 -3.54 -18.28 3.22
C HIS A 21 -3.99 -19.51 2.44
N ASP A 22 -5.30 -19.65 2.24
CA ASP A 22 -5.82 -20.55 1.23
C ASP A 22 -5.15 -20.15 -0.09
N HIS A 23 -4.02 -20.78 -0.40
CA HIS A 23 -3.30 -20.66 -1.66
C HIS A 23 -4.12 -21.26 -2.81
N GLU A 24 -5.27 -21.86 -2.51
CA GLU A 24 -6.39 -21.98 -3.43
C GLU A 24 -7.21 -20.67 -3.46
N ALA A 25 -6.54 -19.58 -3.83
CA ALA A 25 -7.23 -18.39 -4.34
C ALA A 25 -8.03 -18.86 -5.55
N THR A 26 -9.32 -19.09 -5.31
CA THR A 26 -10.26 -19.59 -6.28
C THR A 26 -10.44 -18.49 -7.32
N LEU A 27 -9.64 -18.49 -8.39
CA LEU A 27 -9.88 -17.96 -9.76
C LEU A 27 -10.63 -16.62 -9.92
N LYS A 28 -10.79 -15.80 -8.88
CA LYS A 28 -11.64 -14.62 -8.90
C LYS A 28 -10.77 -13.39 -9.06
N SER A 29 -11.00 -12.70 -10.16
CA SER A 29 -10.39 -11.40 -10.46
C SER A 29 -10.61 -10.43 -9.31
N ILE A 30 -9.57 -9.65 -8.96
CA ILE A 30 -9.67 -8.57 -7.99
C ILE A 30 -10.17 -7.32 -8.73
N VAL A 31 -11.31 -6.80 -8.30
CA VAL A 31 -11.95 -5.63 -8.92
C VAL A 31 -11.48 -4.36 -8.22
N ILE A 32 -10.89 -3.44 -8.98
CA ILE A 32 -10.49 -2.11 -8.49
C ILE A 32 -11.66 -1.15 -8.69
N GLN A 33 -12.07 -0.47 -7.62
CA GLN A 33 -13.30 0.33 -7.60
C GLN A 33 -13.19 1.65 -6.80
N GLY A 34 -11.98 2.05 -6.43
CA GLY A 34 -11.73 3.27 -5.66
C GLY A 34 -12.04 3.20 -4.18
N LYS A 35 -12.26 1.99 -3.65
CA LYS A 35 -12.50 1.71 -2.24
C LYS A 35 -12.32 0.22 -1.94
N ASP A 36 -12.23 -0.11 -0.66
CA ASP A 36 -12.23 -1.47 -0.11
C ASP A 36 -11.10 -2.39 -0.62
N LEU A 37 -10.03 -1.81 -1.18
CA LEU A 37 -8.82 -2.56 -1.54
C LEU A 37 -8.05 -2.92 -0.26
N THR A 38 -7.84 -4.21 -0.02
CA THR A 38 -7.14 -4.70 1.17
C THR A 38 -5.65 -4.87 0.94
N LEU A 39 -4.90 -4.94 2.05
CA LEU A 39 -3.46 -5.21 2.01
C LEU A 39 -3.12 -6.52 1.31
N GLU A 40 -3.90 -7.57 1.61
CA GLU A 40 -3.73 -8.89 1.01
C GLU A 40 -3.99 -8.88 -0.49
N GLN A 41 -5.07 -8.23 -0.94
CA GLN A 41 -5.37 -8.09 -2.37
C GLN A 41 -4.24 -7.38 -3.11
N LEU A 42 -3.69 -6.30 -2.54
CA LEU A 42 -2.56 -5.59 -3.14
C LEU A 42 -1.34 -6.51 -3.29
N VAL A 43 -1.04 -7.35 -2.30
CA VAL A 43 0.06 -8.33 -2.34
C VAL A 43 -0.20 -9.42 -3.39
N GLN A 44 -1.43 -9.95 -3.47
CA GLN A 44 -1.82 -10.92 -4.50
C GLN A 44 -1.60 -10.38 -5.91
N ILE A 45 -1.89 -9.11 -6.15
CA ILE A 45 -1.62 -8.47 -7.43
C ILE A 45 -0.11 -8.27 -7.64
N ALA A 46 0.56 -7.68 -6.65
CA ALA A 46 1.95 -7.25 -6.78
C ALA A 46 2.93 -8.43 -6.89
N ARG A 47 2.71 -9.52 -6.15
CA ARG A 47 3.64 -10.66 -6.06
C ARG A 47 3.18 -11.89 -6.82
N HIS A 48 1.86 -12.12 -6.85
CA HIS A 48 1.28 -13.36 -7.35
C HIS A 48 0.58 -13.20 -8.71
N TYR A 49 0.66 -12.00 -9.32
CA TYR A 49 0.09 -11.70 -10.64
C TYR A 49 -1.40 -12.09 -10.71
N CYS A 50 -2.14 -11.90 -9.62
CA CYS A 50 -3.58 -12.15 -9.61
C CYS A 50 -4.26 -11.28 -10.68
N ASN A 51 -5.28 -11.81 -11.34
CA ASN A 51 -6.04 -11.08 -12.34
C ASN A 51 -6.70 -9.84 -11.71
N VAL A 52 -6.66 -8.74 -12.45
CA VAL A 52 -7.20 -7.45 -12.02
C VAL A 52 -8.17 -6.95 -13.08
N GLU A 53 -9.31 -6.46 -12.62
CA GLU A 53 -10.32 -5.81 -13.46
C GLU A 53 -10.66 -4.44 -12.90
N LEU A 54 -11.01 -3.50 -13.79
CA LEU A 54 -11.66 -2.27 -13.37
C LEU A 54 -13.13 -2.53 -13.11
N SER A 55 -13.69 -1.86 -12.11
CA SER A 55 -15.13 -1.89 -11.88
C SER A 55 -15.89 -1.39 -13.11
N THR A 56 -16.92 -2.13 -13.49
CA THR A 56 -17.89 -1.74 -14.52
C THR A 56 -19.11 -1.02 -13.91
N ASP A 57 -19.02 -0.57 -12.67
CA ASP A 57 -20.08 0.20 -12.02
C ASP A 57 -20.29 1.52 -12.76
N VAL A 58 -21.50 1.69 -13.30
CA VAL A 58 -21.90 2.86 -14.08
C VAL A 58 -21.74 4.15 -13.27
N SER A 59 -21.96 4.11 -11.95
CA SER A 59 -21.82 5.29 -11.10
C SER A 59 -20.36 5.76 -10.99
N ILE A 60 -19.40 4.83 -10.97
CA ILE A 60 -17.96 5.15 -10.96
C ILE A 60 -17.56 5.77 -12.30
N CYS A 61 -17.92 5.11 -13.41
CA CYS A 61 -17.59 5.57 -14.75
C CYS A 61 -18.18 6.96 -15.02
N SER A 62 -19.46 7.14 -14.71
CA SER A 62 -20.16 8.42 -14.88
C SER A 62 -19.52 9.55 -14.07
N ARG A 63 -19.10 9.27 -12.82
CA ARG A 63 -18.41 10.26 -11.98
C ARG A 63 -17.03 10.63 -12.51
N MET A 64 -16.28 9.66 -13.03
CA MET A 64 -14.98 9.93 -13.68
C MET A 64 -15.15 10.81 -14.91
N GLU A 65 -16.10 10.47 -15.80
CA GLU A 65 -16.43 11.26 -16.99
C GLU A 65 -16.82 12.69 -16.64
N GLU A 66 -17.69 12.86 -15.63
CA GLU A 66 -18.12 14.19 -15.17
C GLU A 66 -16.95 14.99 -14.58
N SER A 67 -16.03 14.34 -13.86
CA SER A 67 -14.83 15.01 -13.33
C SER A 67 -13.92 15.54 -14.46
N VAL A 68 -13.84 14.83 -15.58
CA VAL A 68 -13.11 15.27 -16.78
C VAL A 68 -13.83 16.44 -17.45
N ALA A 69 -15.17 16.35 -17.60
CA ALA A 69 -15.97 17.42 -18.19
C ALA A 69 -15.83 18.74 -17.43
N ILE A 70 -15.83 18.71 -16.09
CA ILE A 70 -15.61 19.89 -15.25
C ILE A 70 -14.23 20.52 -15.51
N ILE A 71 -13.17 19.71 -15.66
CA ILE A 71 -11.84 20.23 -16.00
C ILE A 71 -11.84 20.88 -17.39
N ASP A 72 -12.47 20.24 -18.37
CA ASP A 72 -12.56 20.78 -19.73
C ASP A 72 -13.30 22.12 -19.75
N GLU A 73 -14.41 22.26 -19.00
CA GLU A 73 -15.13 23.54 -18.84
C GLU A 73 -14.23 24.63 -18.24
N ILE A 74 -13.47 24.32 -17.19
CA ILE A 74 -12.58 25.29 -16.53
C ILE A 74 -11.46 25.73 -17.47
N VAL A 75 -10.86 24.79 -18.21
CA VAL A 75 -9.79 25.07 -19.19
C VAL A 75 -10.30 25.92 -20.35
N ASN A 76 -11.55 25.72 -20.74
CA ASN A 76 -12.20 26.51 -21.80
C ASN A 76 -12.68 27.89 -21.31
N GLY A 77 -12.80 28.07 -19.99
CA GLY A 77 -13.15 29.33 -19.35
C GLY A 77 -11.94 30.22 -19.06
N SER A 78 -12.16 31.23 -18.21
CA SER A 78 -11.11 32.17 -17.76
C SER A 78 -10.68 31.93 -16.31
N GLN A 79 -11.13 30.84 -15.68
CA GLN A 79 -10.85 30.57 -14.27
C GLN A 79 -9.43 30.01 -14.11
N PRO A 80 -8.59 30.60 -13.25
CA PRO A 80 -7.29 30.04 -12.94
C PRO A 80 -7.43 28.76 -12.12
N LEU A 81 -6.68 27.72 -12.50
CA LEU A 81 -6.64 26.43 -11.83
C LEU A 81 -5.20 25.94 -11.72
N TYR A 82 -4.79 25.63 -10.48
CA TYR A 82 -3.43 25.19 -10.14
C TYR A 82 -2.97 24.01 -11.00
N GLY A 83 -1.82 24.16 -11.65
CA GLY A 83 -1.20 23.09 -12.43
C GLY A 83 -2.01 22.66 -13.67
N VAL A 84 -3.04 23.43 -14.04
CA VAL A 84 -3.87 23.20 -15.23
C VAL A 84 -3.82 24.44 -16.13
N THR A 85 -4.24 25.60 -15.60
CA THR A 85 -4.13 26.92 -16.26
C THR A 85 -3.14 27.84 -15.53
N SER A 86 -2.36 27.29 -14.59
CA SER A 86 -1.16 27.90 -14.03
C SER A 86 -0.03 26.87 -13.92
N LEU A 87 1.20 27.33 -13.69
CA LEU A 87 2.35 26.45 -13.44
C LEU A 87 2.27 25.78 -12.05
N PHE A 88 3.31 25.00 -11.72
CA PHE A 88 3.38 24.16 -10.53
C PHE A 88 4.22 24.78 -9.41
N GLY A 89 3.95 24.37 -8.17
CA GLY A 89 4.77 24.68 -7.00
C GLY A 89 5.04 26.17 -6.81
N GLY A 90 6.32 26.52 -6.62
CA GLY A 90 6.76 27.92 -6.44
C GLY A 90 6.51 28.84 -7.65
N LEU A 91 6.11 28.30 -8.80
CA LEU A 91 5.78 29.06 -10.01
C LEU A 91 4.27 29.18 -10.26
N ALA A 92 3.42 28.72 -9.33
CA ALA A 92 1.97 28.70 -9.50
C ALA A 92 1.31 30.08 -9.73
N ASN A 93 2.04 31.17 -9.52
CA ASN A 93 1.63 32.54 -9.84
C ASN A 93 1.71 32.88 -11.35
N ARG A 94 2.23 31.97 -12.19
CA ARG A 94 2.31 32.15 -13.65
C ARG A 94 1.14 31.42 -14.31
N LEU A 95 0.32 32.18 -15.03
CA LEU A 95 -0.80 31.63 -15.81
C LEU A 95 -0.31 31.02 -17.12
N VAL A 96 -1.03 30.01 -17.59
CA VAL A 96 -0.78 29.28 -18.83
C VAL A 96 -2.01 29.45 -19.73
N CYS A 97 -1.79 29.90 -20.96
CA CYS A 97 -2.87 30.00 -21.95
C CYS A 97 -3.38 28.60 -22.32
N ARG A 98 -4.66 28.52 -22.68
CA ARG A 98 -5.36 27.26 -22.99
C ARG A 98 -4.62 26.41 -24.02
N GLU A 99 -4.02 27.03 -25.03
CA GLU A 99 -3.32 26.36 -26.12
C GLU A 99 -2.08 25.58 -25.64
N PHE A 100 -1.54 25.94 -24.48
CA PHE A 100 -0.40 25.28 -23.86
C PHE A 100 -0.79 24.34 -22.70
N ALA A 101 -2.08 24.26 -22.32
CA ALA A 101 -2.52 23.47 -21.17
C ALA A 101 -2.22 21.97 -21.33
N GLU A 102 -2.30 21.44 -22.56
CA GLU A 102 -1.91 20.06 -22.86
C GLU A 102 -0.38 19.87 -22.79
N GLU A 103 0.39 20.76 -23.44
CA GLU A 103 1.85 20.69 -23.45
C GLU A 103 2.43 20.84 -22.03
N LEU A 104 1.78 21.62 -21.16
CA LEU A 104 2.11 21.74 -19.74
C LEU A 104 2.11 20.37 -19.04
N GLN A 105 1.10 19.54 -19.27
CA GLN A 105 0.98 18.22 -18.62
C GLN A 105 2.03 17.24 -19.14
N ASN A 106 2.28 17.23 -20.45
CA ASN A 106 3.26 16.33 -21.04
C ASN A 106 4.70 16.75 -20.67
N ASN A 107 4.97 18.06 -20.56
CA ASN A 107 6.25 18.55 -20.04
C ASN A 107 6.43 18.31 -18.55
N LEU A 108 5.35 18.32 -17.75
CA LEU A 108 5.43 17.94 -16.33
C LEU A 108 6.01 16.53 -16.17
N VAL A 109 5.50 15.57 -16.96
CA VAL A 109 5.98 14.18 -16.95
C VAL A 109 7.46 14.12 -17.34
N ARG A 110 7.84 14.77 -18.46
CA ARG A 110 9.25 14.78 -18.92
C ARG A 110 10.19 15.43 -17.90
N ALA A 111 9.79 16.54 -17.29
CA ALA A 111 10.63 17.32 -16.39
C ALA A 111 10.88 16.65 -15.03
N HIS A 112 9.98 15.77 -14.58
CA HIS A 112 10.11 15.07 -13.29
C HIS A 112 10.80 13.70 -13.41
N LYS A 113 11.12 13.26 -14.62
CA LYS A 113 11.86 12.02 -14.87
C LYS A 113 13.36 12.19 -14.60
N THR A 114 13.68 12.51 -13.35
CA THR A 114 15.03 12.88 -12.86
C THR A 114 15.54 11.93 -11.77
N GLY A 115 14.91 10.75 -11.66
CA GLY A 115 15.27 9.74 -10.67
C GLY A 115 16.69 9.18 -10.84
N THR A 116 17.28 8.74 -9.72
CA THR A 116 18.64 8.16 -9.67
C THR A 116 18.69 6.97 -8.71
N GLY A 117 19.83 6.27 -8.66
CA GLY A 117 20.02 5.09 -7.80
C GLY A 117 19.63 3.79 -8.50
N SER A 118 19.48 2.74 -7.70
CA SER A 118 19.08 1.41 -8.17
C SER A 118 17.62 1.42 -8.63
N ILE A 119 17.25 0.44 -9.46
CA ILE A 119 15.84 0.26 -9.83
C ILE A 119 15.08 -0.29 -8.63
N MET A 120 13.92 0.31 -8.32
CA MET A 120 13.00 -0.14 -7.29
C MET A 120 12.48 -1.55 -7.58
N SER A 121 11.97 -2.25 -6.55
CA SER A 121 11.37 -3.56 -6.75
C SER A 121 10.18 -3.47 -7.73
N LEU A 122 10.11 -4.41 -8.67
CA LEU A 122 9.02 -4.46 -9.64
C LEU A 122 7.66 -4.68 -8.94
N GLU A 123 7.66 -5.39 -7.81
CA GLU A 123 6.47 -5.58 -6.97
C GLU A 123 5.92 -4.25 -6.45
N SER A 124 6.78 -3.35 -5.94
CA SER A 124 6.36 -2.03 -5.47
C SER A 124 5.81 -1.18 -6.62
N ILE A 125 6.39 -1.25 -7.81
CA ILE A 125 5.89 -0.49 -8.97
C ILE A 125 4.55 -1.02 -9.46
N ARG A 126 4.35 -2.35 -9.53
CA ARG A 126 3.04 -2.94 -9.84
C ARG A 126 1.98 -2.53 -8.81
N ALA A 127 2.30 -2.63 -7.53
CA ALA A 127 1.42 -2.15 -6.46
C ALA A 127 1.10 -0.66 -6.63
N ALA A 128 2.09 0.18 -6.93
CA ALA A 128 1.88 1.62 -7.13
C ALA A 128 0.94 1.93 -8.31
N MET A 129 1.04 1.18 -9.41
CA MET A 129 0.14 1.31 -10.55
C MET A 129 -1.32 1.01 -10.17
N ILE A 130 -1.54 -0.02 -9.34
CA ILE A 130 -2.88 -0.36 -8.81
C ILE A 130 -3.38 0.69 -7.83
N LEU A 131 -2.55 1.16 -6.90
CA LEU A 131 -2.96 2.21 -5.96
C LEU A 131 -3.28 3.52 -6.66
N ARG A 132 -2.54 3.85 -7.71
CA ARG A 132 -2.81 5.04 -8.53
C ARG A 132 -4.15 4.92 -9.25
N THR A 133 -4.41 3.74 -9.83
CA THR A 133 -5.69 3.38 -10.46
C THR A 133 -6.83 3.49 -9.44
N ASN A 134 -6.70 2.87 -8.27
CA ASN A 134 -7.72 2.90 -7.22
C ASN A 134 -8.05 4.34 -6.83
N ALA A 135 -7.04 5.19 -6.62
CA ALA A 135 -7.26 6.59 -6.31
C ALA A 135 -7.99 7.38 -7.42
N HIS A 136 -7.79 7.06 -8.71
CA HIS A 136 -8.54 7.70 -9.81
C HIS A 136 -10.01 7.27 -9.88
N LEU A 137 -10.31 6.00 -9.57
CA LEU A 137 -11.68 5.47 -9.60
C LEU A 137 -12.60 6.07 -8.51
N ILE A 138 -12.04 6.83 -7.57
CA ILE A 138 -12.83 7.72 -6.70
C ILE A 138 -13.54 8.81 -7.51
N GLY A 139 -13.11 9.10 -8.74
CA GLY A 139 -13.79 10.02 -9.66
C GLY A 139 -13.61 11.49 -9.28
N ALA A 140 -12.52 11.82 -8.59
CA ALA A 140 -12.22 13.18 -8.12
C ALA A 140 -10.95 13.78 -8.75
N SER A 141 -10.30 13.07 -9.69
CA SER A 141 -8.99 13.44 -10.21
C SER A 141 -9.02 14.12 -11.59
N GLY A 142 -10.15 14.12 -12.30
CA GLY A 142 -10.25 14.77 -13.62
C GLY A 142 -9.33 14.13 -14.66
N ILE A 143 -9.28 12.81 -14.67
CA ILE A 143 -8.45 11.99 -15.56
C ILE A 143 -9.33 10.98 -16.31
N ARG A 144 -9.03 10.74 -17.59
CA ARG A 144 -9.78 9.75 -18.39
C ARG A 144 -9.45 8.33 -17.93
N GLN A 145 -10.50 7.49 -17.86
CA GLN A 145 -10.43 6.07 -17.51
C GLN A 145 -9.48 5.25 -18.40
N LEU A 146 -9.20 5.71 -19.63
CA LEU A 146 -8.20 5.10 -20.51
C LEU A 146 -6.84 4.89 -19.85
N TRP A 147 -6.41 5.80 -18.96
CA TRP A 147 -5.11 5.66 -18.29
C TRP A 147 -5.14 4.55 -17.24
N ASP A 148 -6.26 4.41 -16.54
CA ASP A 148 -6.53 3.33 -15.60
C ASP A 148 -6.60 1.97 -16.30
N GLU A 149 -7.22 1.92 -17.48
CA GLU A 149 -7.24 0.73 -18.34
C GLU A 149 -5.82 0.31 -18.74
N ARG A 150 -4.97 1.28 -19.14
CA ARG A 150 -3.56 1.00 -19.46
C ARG A 150 -2.76 0.54 -18.26
N LEU A 151 -2.95 1.16 -17.09
CA LEU A 151 -2.27 0.75 -15.85
C LEU A 151 -2.63 -0.69 -15.47
N VAL A 152 -3.93 -1.02 -15.46
CA VAL A 152 -4.39 -2.40 -15.20
C VAL A 152 -3.87 -3.36 -16.25
N ARG A 153 -3.94 -3.01 -17.54
CA ARG A 153 -3.45 -3.86 -18.63
C ARG A 153 -1.96 -4.14 -18.51
N PHE A 154 -1.14 -3.14 -18.14
CA PHE A 154 0.28 -3.34 -17.86
C PHE A 154 0.49 -4.35 -16.74
N VAL A 155 -0.21 -4.19 -15.60
CA VAL A 155 -0.10 -5.12 -14.47
C VAL A 155 -0.54 -6.53 -14.87
N SER A 156 -1.70 -6.69 -15.51
CA SER A 156 -2.24 -7.98 -15.94
C SER A 156 -1.35 -8.70 -16.95
N GLU A 157 -0.64 -7.96 -17.79
CA GLU A 157 0.25 -8.55 -18.80
C GLU A 157 1.71 -8.68 -18.34
N GLY A 158 2.00 -8.30 -17.10
CA GLY A 158 3.34 -8.41 -16.51
C GLY A 158 4.33 -7.38 -17.05
N VAL A 159 3.85 -6.18 -17.40
CA VAL A 159 4.65 -5.04 -17.83
C VAL A 159 4.84 -4.07 -16.67
N THR A 160 6.08 -3.84 -16.25
CA THR A 160 6.42 -2.98 -15.11
C THR A 160 7.49 -1.96 -15.50
N PRO A 161 7.25 -0.65 -15.37
CA PRO A 161 8.27 0.37 -15.63
C PRO A 161 9.51 0.22 -14.75
N LEU A 162 10.70 0.45 -15.31
CA LEU A 162 11.94 0.50 -14.52
C LEU A 162 12.09 1.89 -13.89
N VAL A 163 11.90 1.96 -12.57
CA VAL A 163 11.85 3.22 -11.82
C VAL A 163 13.02 3.31 -10.85
N PRO A 164 13.85 4.36 -10.88
CA PRO A 164 14.93 4.56 -9.91
C PRO A 164 14.43 4.86 -8.49
N GLU A 165 15.18 4.44 -7.47
CA GLU A 165 14.79 4.52 -6.06
C GLU A 165 14.86 5.92 -5.43
N PHE A 166 15.67 6.84 -5.96
CA PHE A 166 15.82 8.19 -5.43
C PHE A 166 15.16 9.24 -6.32
N GLY A 167 14.43 10.17 -5.67
CA GLY A 167 13.86 11.35 -6.32
C GLY A 167 12.54 11.85 -5.69
N SER A 168 11.82 10.99 -4.96
CA SER A 168 10.67 11.41 -4.15
C SER A 168 11.10 11.91 -2.78
N ILE A 169 10.52 13.03 -2.34
CA ILE A 169 10.63 13.53 -0.96
C ILE A 169 9.39 13.19 -0.13
N GLY A 170 8.38 12.55 -0.74
CA GLY A 170 7.12 12.18 -0.09
C GLY A 170 6.35 13.33 0.56
N ALA A 171 6.39 14.51 -0.06
CA ALA A 171 5.81 15.75 0.47
C ALA A 171 4.76 16.41 -0.43
N SER A 172 4.91 16.34 -1.77
CA SER A 172 3.94 16.84 -2.78
C SER A 172 3.52 15.74 -3.75
N GLY A 173 3.58 14.49 -3.28
CA GLY A 173 3.38 13.29 -4.06
C GLY A 173 4.71 12.67 -4.49
N ASP A 174 4.61 11.45 -5.00
CA ASP A 174 5.68 10.63 -5.54
C ASP A 174 6.03 11.07 -6.98
N LEU A 175 6.19 12.38 -7.20
CA LEU A 175 6.28 13.02 -8.51
C LEU A 175 7.30 12.35 -9.43
N VAL A 176 8.52 12.13 -8.92
CA VAL A 176 9.60 11.53 -9.70
C VAL A 176 9.27 10.09 -10.09
N PRO A 177 9.04 9.13 -9.17
CA PRO A 177 8.76 7.75 -9.58
C PRO A 177 7.44 7.60 -10.36
N LEU A 178 6.40 8.37 -10.04
CA LEU A 178 5.15 8.38 -10.82
C LEU A 178 5.34 8.94 -12.24
N SER A 179 6.33 9.82 -12.46
CA SER A 179 6.65 10.30 -13.82
C SER A 179 7.17 9.20 -14.73
N TYR A 180 7.92 8.22 -14.19
CA TYR A 180 8.35 7.05 -14.95
C TYR A 180 7.16 6.16 -15.34
N ILE A 181 6.21 5.96 -14.42
CA ILE A 181 4.98 5.21 -14.70
C ILE A 181 4.13 5.92 -15.77
N ALA A 182 3.90 7.23 -15.61
CA ALA A 182 3.15 8.03 -16.58
C ALA A 182 3.82 8.06 -17.96
N SER A 183 5.15 8.18 -17.99
CA SER A 183 5.92 8.14 -19.23
C SER A 183 5.85 6.77 -19.91
N ALA A 184 5.74 5.66 -19.14
CA ALA A 184 5.64 4.32 -19.68
C ALA A 184 4.29 4.08 -20.35
N ILE A 185 3.19 4.40 -19.67
CA ILE A 185 1.84 4.17 -20.21
C ILE A 185 1.49 5.14 -21.35
N SER A 186 2.15 6.31 -21.41
CA SER A 186 1.95 7.26 -22.50
C SER A 186 2.74 6.91 -23.76
N GLY A 187 3.88 6.22 -23.63
CA GLY A 187 4.67 5.75 -24.77
C GLY A 187 5.37 6.85 -25.57
N GLN A 188 5.49 8.04 -25.01
CA GLN A 188 6.06 9.19 -25.73
C GLN A 188 7.59 9.23 -25.69
N ASP A 189 8.23 8.32 -24.95
CA ASP A 189 9.66 8.35 -24.66
C ASP A 189 10.33 7.02 -25.00
N GLU A 190 11.07 7.02 -26.11
CA GLU A 190 11.84 5.88 -26.62
C GLU A 190 12.96 5.42 -25.67
N THR A 191 13.41 6.28 -24.76
CA THR A 191 14.51 5.97 -23.84
C THR A 191 14.04 5.19 -22.62
N LEU A 192 12.74 5.26 -22.31
CA LEU A 192 12.17 4.65 -21.12
C LEU A 192 12.11 3.14 -21.25
N ARG A 193 12.56 2.45 -20.21
CA ARG A 193 12.61 0.99 -20.16
C ARG A 193 11.56 0.42 -19.21
N VAL A 194 11.05 -0.74 -19.59
CA VAL A 194 10.11 -1.54 -18.80
C VAL A 194 10.62 -2.98 -18.74
N ASP A 195 10.31 -3.67 -17.65
CA ASP A 195 10.33 -5.13 -17.61
C ASP A 195 9.02 -5.64 -18.22
N PHE A 196 9.12 -6.56 -19.19
CA PHE A 196 8.00 -7.31 -19.75
C PHE A 196 8.27 -8.78 -19.47
N ARG A 197 7.76 -9.30 -18.34
CA ARG A 197 7.91 -10.70 -17.91
C ARG A 197 9.38 -11.17 -17.90
N GLY A 198 10.29 -10.34 -17.39
CA GLY A 198 11.73 -10.62 -17.33
C GLY A 198 12.54 -10.15 -18.54
N GLU A 199 11.91 -9.65 -19.60
CA GLU A 199 12.59 -9.02 -20.74
C GLU A 199 12.61 -7.50 -20.58
N THR A 200 13.79 -6.87 -20.60
CA THR A 200 13.89 -5.40 -20.60
C THR A 200 13.75 -4.83 -22.01
N ILE A 201 12.67 -4.11 -22.27
CA ILE A 201 12.36 -3.48 -23.58
C ILE A 201 12.04 -1.99 -23.43
N SER A 202 11.88 -1.27 -24.54
CA SER A 202 11.41 0.13 -24.51
C SER A 202 9.91 0.18 -24.22
N ALA A 203 9.45 1.26 -23.56
CA ALA A 203 8.03 1.46 -23.28
C ALA A 203 7.15 1.53 -24.56
N PRO A 204 7.58 2.20 -25.65
CA PRO A 204 6.83 2.18 -26.92
C PRO A 204 6.68 0.77 -27.50
N GLU A 205 7.72 -0.07 -27.42
CA GLU A 205 7.62 -1.45 -27.89
C GLU A 205 6.67 -2.29 -27.04
N ALA A 206 6.68 -2.11 -25.71
CA ALA A 206 5.71 -2.76 -24.83
C ALA A 206 4.26 -2.36 -25.18
N LEU A 207 4.00 -1.08 -25.44
CA LEU A 207 2.68 -0.61 -25.87
C LEU A 207 2.24 -1.23 -27.19
N LEU A 208 3.14 -1.29 -28.17
CA LEU A 208 2.87 -1.93 -29.46
C LEU A 208 2.49 -3.41 -29.29
N ARG A 209 3.23 -4.16 -28.45
CA ARG A 209 2.92 -5.57 -28.13
C ARG A 209 1.56 -5.71 -27.43
N LEU A 210 1.14 -4.71 -26.67
CA LEU A 210 -0.16 -4.65 -26.01
C LEU A 210 -1.30 -4.11 -26.89
N GLY A 211 -1.02 -3.71 -28.14
CA GLY A 211 -2.01 -3.16 -29.07
C GLY A 211 -2.39 -1.71 -28.78
N TYR A 212 -1.52 -0.95 -28.11
CA TYR A 212 -1.72 0.47 -27.82
C TYR A 212 -0.80 1.37 -28.63
N GLU A 213 -1.37 2.49 -29.07
CA GLU A 213 -0.61 3.61 -29.65
C GLU A 213 -0.12 4.58 -28.56
N PRO A 214 1.03 5.25 -28.74
CA PRO A 214 1.44 6.37 -27.89
C PRO A 214 0.34 7.44 -27.80
N LYS A 215 0.16 8.03 -26.63
CA LYS A 215 -0.90 9.02 -26.39
C LYS A 215 -0.44 10.14 -25.48
N ARG A 216 -0.96 11.34 -25.74
CA ARG A 216 -0.70 12.56 -24.97
C ARG A 216 -1.72 12.76 -23.86
N PHE A 217 -1.24 13.29 -22.73
CA PHE A 217 -2.08 13.67 -21.61
C PHE A 217 -2.84 14.96 -21.93
N ASN A 218 -4.14 14.97 -21.66
CA ASN A 218 -4.99 16.16 -21.69
C ASN A 218 -4.68 17.05 -20.47
N PRO A 219 -5.17 18.31 -20.42
CA PRO A 219 -5.09 19.15 -19.23
C PRO A 219 -5.48 18.39 -17.95
N LYS A 220 -4.79 18.69 -16.83
CA LYS A 220 -4.86 17.98 -15.52
C LYS A 220 -4.32 16.54 -15.49
N GLU A 221 -4.36 15.77 -16.58
CA GLU A 221 -4.08 14.32 -16.52
C GLU A 221 -2.63 13.99 -16.13
N GLY A 222 -1.65 14.75 -16.64
CA GLY A 222 -0.25 14.58 -16.22
C GLY A 222 -0.08 14.82 -14.72
N LEU A 223 -0.72 15.86 -14.19
CA LEU A 223 -0.71 16.14 -12.77
C LEU A 223 -1.47 15.07 -11.96
N ALA A 224 -2.60 14.56 -12.44
CA ALA A 224 -3.34 13.47 -11.79
C ALA A 224 -2.49 12.20 -11.66
N MET A 225 -1.72 11.86 -12.70
CA MET A 225 -0.80 10.73 -12.69
C MET A 225 0.35 10.89 -11.69
N LEU A 226 0.94 12.08 -11.60
CA LEU A 226 2.16 12.34 -10.83
C LEU A 226 1.90 12.71 -9.37
N ASN A 227 0.77 13.37 -9.10
CA ASN A 227 0.47 13.90 -7.78
C ASN A 227 -0.28 12.85 -6.97
N GLY A 228 0.43 12.09 -6.13
CA GLY A 228 -0.15 11.07 -5.28
C GLY A 228 0.88 10.35 -4.44
N THR A 229 0.45 9.58 -3.46
CA THR A 229 1.33 8.83 -2.54
C THR A 229 1.47 7.36 -2.93
N SER A 230 1.15 7.00 -4.17
CA SER A 230 0.99 5.61 -4.59
C SER A 230 2.26 4.77 -4.45
N VAL A 231 3.45 5.32 -4.67
CA VAL A 231 4.71 4.56 -4.67
C VAL A 231 5.19 4.32 -3.23
N MET A 232 5.15 5.35 -2.39
CA MET A 232 5.49 5.24 -0.98
C MET A 232 4.50 4.33 -0.24
N THR A 233 3.19 4.48 -0.52
CA THR A 233 2.14 3.65 0.08
C THR A 233 2.27 2.21 -0.39
N ALA A 234 2.52 1.95 -1.68
CA ALA A 234 2.76 0.61 -2.17
C ALA A 234 3.94 -0.07 -1.45
N SER A 235 5.07 0.61 -1.37
CA SER A 235 6.27 0.08 -0.70
C SER A 235 6.03 -0.18 0.78
N ALA A 236 5.33 0.74 1.46
CA ALA A 236 4.94 0.61 2.86
C ALA A 236 3.99 -0.56 3.11
N SER A 237 3.00 -0.73 2.24
CA SER A 237 2.01 -1.80 2.31
C SER A 237 2.65 -3.16 2.13
N LEU A 238 3.51 -3.34 1.12
CA LEU A 238 4.22 -4.61 0.94
C LEU A 238 5.13 -4.92 2.15
N ALA A 239 5.85 -3.93 2.67
CA ALA A 239 6.67 -4.10 3.87
C ALA A 239 5.83 -4.42 5.12
N CYS A 240 4.67 -3.77 5.29
CA CYS A 240 3.74 -4.03 6.38
C CYS A 240 3.25 -5.49 6.33
N TYR A 241 2.91 -5.99 5.14
CA TYR A 241 2.50 -7.38 4.96
C TYR A 241 3.63 -8.35 5.32
N ASP A 242 4.87 -8.07 4.88
CA ASP A 242 6.03 -8.88 5.25
C ASP A 242 6.27 -8.90 6.77
N LEU A 243 6.02 -7.78 7.45
CA LEU A 243 6.13 -7.70 8.90
C LEU A 243 5.07 -8.55 9.62
N TYR A 244 3.87 -8.69 9.07
CA TYR A 244 2.90 -9.66 9.60
C TYR A 244 3.41 -11.10 9.44
N THR A 245 3.97 -11.44 8.29
CA THR A 245 4.57 -12.77 8.06
C THR A 245 5.73 -13.02 9.03
N LEU A 246 6.61 -12.05 9.22
CA LEU A 246 7.74 -12.15 10.15
C LEU A 246 7.30 -12.20 11.62
N MET A 247 6.26 -11.44 12.00
CA MET A 247 5.67 -11.52 13.33
C MET A 247 5.08 -12.91 13.58
N ALA A 248 4.32 -13.45 12.63
CA ALA A 248 3.79 -14.82 12.72
C ALA A 248 4.92 -15.85 12.84
N ALA A 249 5.97 -15.76 12.02
CA ALA A 249 7.13 -16.64 12.12
C ALA A 249 7.85 -16.51 13.47
N THR A 250 7.98 -15.29 13.99
CA THR A 250 8.57 -15.01 15.30
C THR A 250 7.79 -15.69 16.43
N LEU A 251 6.45 -15.64 16.38
CA LEU A 251 5.60 -16.32 17.37
C LEU A 251 5.75 -17.84 17.31
N HIS A 252 5.84 -18.43 16.12
CA HIS A 252 6.14 -19.86 15.96
C HIS A 252 7.50 -20.24 16.53
N VAL A 253 8.54 -19.48 16.21
CA VAL A 253 9.89 -19.70 16.74
C VAL A 253 9.89 -19.59 18.27
N HIS A 254 9.19 -18.60 18.85
CA HIS A 254 9.05 -18.50 20.30
C HIS A 254 8.34 -19.71 20.92
N ALA A 255 7.28 -20.22 20.30
CA ALA A 255 6.61 -21.44 20.76
C ALA A 255 7.52 -22.67 20.65
N MET A 256 8.34 -22.79 19.60
CA MET A 256 9.34 -23.85 19.46
C MET A 256 10.46 -23.74 20.50
N VAL A 257 10.97 -22.54 20.76
CA VAL A 257 12.01 -22.30 21.78
C VAL A 257 11.47 -22.57 23.18
N LEU A 258 10.21 -22.21 23.45
CA LEU A 258 9.53 -22.55 24.71
C LEU A 258 9.52 -24.07 24.92
N GLN A 259 9.18 -24.84 23.89
CA GLN A 259 9.20 -26.31 23.92
C GLN A 259 10.60 -26.88 24.09
N ALA A 260 11.56 -26.43 23.27
CA ALA A 260 12.94 -26.92 23.28
C ALA A 260 13.64 -26.70 24.63
N LEU A 261 13.33 -25.58 25.29
CA LEU A 261 13.86 -25.23 26.60
C LEU A 261 13.00 -25.76 27.77
N THR A 262 11.97 -26.56 27.48
CA THR A 262 11.03 -27.10 28.49
C THR A 262 10.40 -26.02 29.37
N GLY A 263 10.11 -24.86 28.77
CA GLY A 263 9.59 -23.68 29.45
C GLY A 263 8.16 -23.85 29.95
N SER A 264 7.75 -22.99 30.87
CA SER A 264 6.44 -22.98 31.51
C SER A 264 5.44 -22.22 30.64
N ASN A 265 4.22 -22.75 30.51
CA ASN A 265 3.11 -22.03 29.88
C ASN A 265 2.41 -21.04 30.84
N GLN A 266 2.71 -21.08 32.14
CA GLN A 266 2.08 -20.21 33.14
C GLN A 266 2.20 -18.70 32.84
N PRO A 267 3.34 -18.17 32.34
CA PRO A 267 3.45 -16.75 31.98
C PRO A 267 2.45 -16.27 30.95
N PHE A 268 1.87 -17.16 30.15
CA PHE A 268 0.92 -16.84 29.09
C PHE A 268 -0.54 -16.92 29.58
N HIS A 269 -0.78 -17.33 30.83
CA HIS A 269 -2.12 -17.53 31.38
C HIS A 269 -3.01 -16.27 31.24
N PRO A 270 -4.27 -16.39 30.74
CA PRO A 270 -5.13 -15.25 30.43
C PRO A 270 -5.36 -14.26 31.58
N PHE A 271 -5.43 -14.74 32.82
CA PHE A 271 -5.52 -13.88 34.01
C PHE A 271 -4.38 -12.86 34.11
N LEU A 272 -3.12 -13.29 33.86
CA LEU A 272 -1.95 -12.40 33.94
C LEU A 272 -2.00 -11.33 32.86
N GLN A 273 -2.40 -11.71 31.65
CA GLN A 273 -2.47 -10.78 30.52
C GLN A 273 -3.59 -9.76 30.73
N LYS A 274 -4.76 -10.23 31.17
CA LYS A 274 -5.95 -9.38 31.41
C LYS A 274 -5.73 -8.36 32.52
N ILE A 275 -4.98 -8.70 33.58
CA ILE A 275 -4.67 -7.74 34.65
C ILE A 275 -3.84 -6.56 34.16
N LYS A 276 -2.94 -6.77 33.19
CA LYS A 276 -2.13 -5.69 32.62
C LYS A 276 -2.86 -4.94 31.49
N GLY A 277 -3.66 -5.65 30.69
CA GLY A 277 -4.69 -5.04 29.84
C GLY A 277 -4.25 -4.50 28.46
N HIS A 278 -3.01 -4.72 28.02
CA HIS A 278 -2.61 -4.40 26.63
C HIS A 278 -3.13 -5.48 25.67
N GLN A 279 -3.75 -5.07 24.57
CA GLN A 279 -4.44 -5.98 23.65
C GLN A 279 -3.47 -6.89 22.90
N GLY A 280 -2.41 -6.34 22.32
CA GLY A 280 -1.39 -7.14 21.62
C GLY A 280 -0.65 -8.08 22.56
N GLN A 281 -0.47 -7.70 23.84
CA GLN A 281 0.09 -8.61 24.85
C GLN A 281 -0.86 -9.80 25.10
N ILE A 282 -2.16 -9.55 25.20
CA ILE A 282 -3.18 -10.59 25.35
C ILE A 282 -3.19 -11.51 24.13
N ASP A 283 -3.15 -10.95 22.92
CA ASP A 283 -3.18 -11.70 21.66
C ASP A 283 -1.93 -12.57 21.48
N VAL A 284 -0.73 -12.02 21.71
CA VAL A 284 0.52 -12.79 21.65
C VAL A 284 0.50 -13.97 22.62
N ALA A 285 0.06 -13.75 23.86
CA ALA A 285 -0.01 -14.82 24.85
C ALA A 285 -1.01 -15.91 24.45
N ALA A 286 -2.18 -15.52 23.91
CA ALA A 286 -3.17 -16.46 23.41
C ALA A 286 -2.62 -17.30 22.24
N ILE A 287 -1.92 -16.67 21.30
CA ILE A 287 -1.28 -17.36 20.16
C ILE A 287 -0.21 -18.36 20.64
N ILE A 288 0.67 -17.96 21.56
CA ILE A 288 1.70 -18.88 22.08
C ILE A 288 1.08 -20.07 22.83
N LEU A 289 -0.01 -19.86 23.58
CA LEU A 289 -0.74 -20.94 24.22
C LEU A 289 -1.37 -21.90 23.19
N ASP A 290 -1.99 -21.36 22.14
CA ASP A 290 -2.59 -22.17 21.08
C ASP A 290 -1.53 -23.00 20.34
N LEU A 291 -0.42 -22.37 19.94
CA LEU A 291 0.72 -23.03 19.29
C LEU A 291 1.40 -24.09 20.17
N SER A 292 1.30 -23.95 21.50
CA SER A 292 1.88 -24.89 22.46
C SER A 292 0.89 -25.93 22.97
N ASN A 293 -0.38 -25.85 22.54
CA ASN A 293 -1.44 -26.72 23.01
C ASN A 293 -1.15 -28.19 22.65
N GLY A 294 -1.31 -29.09 23.61
CA GLY A 294 -0.99 -30.52 23.44
C GLY A 294 0.50 -30.86 23.38
N SER A 295 1.41 -29.89 23.55
CA SER A 295 2.84 -30.17 23.62
C SER A 295 3.20 -31.02 24.84
N LYS A 296 4.03 -32.04 24.63
CA LYS A 296 4.60 -32.88 25.71
C LYS A 296 5.95 -32.37 26.22
N MET A 297 6.44 -31.26 25.65
CA MET A 297 7.76 -30.71 25.92
C MET A 297 7.71 -29.54 26.90
N ILE A 298 6.63 -28.76 26.89
CA ILE A 298 6.44 -27.65 27.82
C ILE A 298 6.14 -28.16 29.23
N TYR A 299 6.45 -27.34 30.23
CA TYR A 299 5.98 -27.53 31.58
C TYR A 299 4.58 -26.91 31.75
N ASP A 300 3.57 -27.77 31.89
CA ASP A 300 2.19 -27.31 32.09
C ASP A 300 1.96 -26.86 33.54
N ALA A 301 1.69 -25.57 33.71
CA ALA A 301 1.49 -24.91 34.99
C ALA A 301 0.36 -23.88 34.93
N LEU A 302 -0.61 -24.08 34.03
CA LEU A 302 -1.81 -23.24 33.95
C LEU A 302 -2.70 -23.37 35.18
N ASP A 303 -2.60 -24.46 35.94
CA ASP A 303 -3.33 -24.65 37.21
C ASP A 303 -2.77 -23.79 38.37
N GLY A 304 -1.70 -23.04 38.12
CA GLY A 304 -1.06 -22.16 39.09
C GLY A 304 -0.04 -22.86 39.99
N LYS A 305 0.14 -24.18 39.89
CA LYS A 305 1.06 -24.93 40.76
C LYS A 305 2.46 -24.96 40.18
N LEU A 306 3.38 -24.29 40.88
CA LEU A 306 4.81 -24.36 40.59
C LEU A 306 5.40 -25.59 41.26
N THR A 307 5.87 -26.56 40.48
CA THR A 307 6.74 -27.63 40.98
C THR A 307 8.16 -27.39 40.45
N LYS A 308 9.15 -27.61 41.31
CA LYS A 308 10.55 -27.44 40.93
C LYS A 308 10.92 -28.56 39.96
N ARG A 309 11.26 -28.22 38.70
CA ARG A 309 11.57 -29.21 37.64
C ARG A 309 12.76 -30.12 38.04
N SER A 310 13.74 -29.56 38.75
CA SER A 310 14.86 -30.27 39.39
C SER A 310 15.48 -29.38 40.49
N ILE A 311 16.44 -29.90 41.26
CA ILE A 311 17.15 -29.12 42.31
C ILE A 311 17.87 -27.90 41.71
N GLU A 312 18.37 -28.03 40.47
CA GLU A 312 19.12 -27.01 39.75
C GLU A 312 18.24 -26.11 38.86
N ALA A 313 16.98 -26.49 38.62
CA ALA A 313 16.07 -25.74 37.78
C ALA A 313 15.64 -24.41 38.43
N LEU A 314 15.55 -23.37 37.59
CA LEU A 314 14.98 -22.09 37.98
C LEU A 314 13.47 -22.24 38.25
N ILE A 315 12.98 -21.48 39.24
CA ILE A 315 11.53 -21.40 39.55
C ILE A 315 10.78 -20.67 38.43
N GLN A 316 11.45 -19.72 37.77
CA GLN A 316 10.89 -18.93 36.68
C GLN A 316 11.82 -19.00 35.47
N ASP A 317 11.22 -19.14 34.29
CA ASP A 317 11.96 -18.99 33.05
C ASP A 317 12.51 -17.56 32.90
N ARG A 318 13.60 -17.46 32.13
CA ARG A 318 14.27 -16.17 31.83
C ARG A 318 13.36 -15.28 31.00
N TYR A 319 13.66 -13.97 31.00
CA TYR A 319 12.80 -12.95 30.39
C TYR A 319 12.54 -13.17 28.89
N SER A 320 13.51 -13.70 28.14
CA SER A 320 13.35 -14.00 26.71
C SER A 320 12.23 -15.00 26.41
N LEU A 321 11.83 -15.83 27.38
CA LEU A 321 10.65 -16.69 27.29
C LEU A 321 9.46 -16.04 27.99
N ARG A 322 9.64 -15.71 29.28
CA ARG A 322 8.56 -15.32 30.17
C ARG A 322 7.92 -13.97 29.84
N CYS A 323 8.70 -13.04 29.30
CA CYS A 323 8.25 -11.69 28.98
C CYS A 323 7.90 -11.51 27.50
N CYS A 324 7.86 -12.59 26.71
CA CYS A 324 7.58 -12.56 25.27
C CYS A 324 6.28 -11.79 24.94
N PRO A 325 5.14 -12.01 25.63
CA PRO A 325 3.92 -11.25 25.35
C PRO A 325 4.05 -9.75 25.64
N GLN A 326 4.74 -9.40 26.72
CA GLN A 326 4.94 -8.01 27.12
C GLN A 326 5.87 -7.26 26.16
N PHE A 327 6.78 -7.98 25.50
CA PHE A 327 7.73 -7.43 24.54
C PHE A 327 7.13 -7.32 23.14
N LEU A 328 6.54 -8.39 22.62
CA LEU A 328 5.97 -8.42 21.26
C LEU A 328 4.58 -7.77 21.19
N GLY A 329 3.87 -7.64 22.30
CA GLY A 329 2.52 -7.08 22.33
C GLY A 329 2.43 -5.66 21.75
N PRO A 330 3.24 -4.69 22.23
CA PRO A 330 3.27 -3.35 21.64
C PRO A 330 3.65 -3.33 20.16
N MET A 331 4.57 -4.19 19.73
CA MET A 331 4.99 -4.30 18.33
C MET A 331 3.82 -4.77 17.44
N LEU A 332 3.04 -5.73 17.93
CA LEU A 332 1.84 -6.22 17.24
C LEU A 332 0.77 -5.13 17.15
N GLU A 333 0.52 -4.39 18.24
CA GLU A 333 -0.40 -3.25 18.24
C GLU A 333 0.03 -2.15 17.25
N THR A 334 1.32 -1.80 17.24
CA THR A 334 1.87 -0.83 16.29
C THR A 334 1.70 -1.31 14.84
N LEU A 335 1.92 -2.59 14.58
CA LEU A 335 1.73 -3.16 13.24
C LEU A 335 0.26 -3.06 12.79
N HIS A 336 -0.69 -3.32 13.69
CA HIS A 336 -2.14 -3.14 13.42
C HIS A 336 -2.48 -1.68 13.10
N ASP A 337 -1.90 -0.73 13.84
CA ASP A 337 -2.09 0.69 13.60
C ASP A 337 -1.52 1.13 12.24
N ILE A 338 -0.34 0.63 11.88
CA ILE A 338 0.29 0.91 10.59
C ILE A 338 -0.59 0.37 9.45
N ALA A 339 -1.05 -0.89 9.56
CA ALA A 339 -1.91 -1.50 8.55
C ALA A 339 -3.18 -0.69 8.33
N ARG A 340 -3.86 -0.29 9.41
CA ARG A 340 -5.08 0.55 9.34
C ARG A 340 -4.82 1.88 8.62
N ILE A 341 -3.70 2.55 8.92
CA ILE A 341 -3.36 3.83 8.28
C ILE A 341 -3.07 3.64 6.80
N LEU A 342 -2.34 2.57 6.44
CA LEU A 342 -2.02 2.26 5.06
C LEU A 342 -3.26 1.90 4.25
N GLU A 343 -4.18 1.10 4.79
CA GLU A 343 -5.45 0.77 4.11
C GLU A 343 -6.31 2.00 3.84
N ILE A 344 -6.35 2.95 4.77
CA ILE A 344 -7.04 4.22 4.55
C ILE A 344 -6.42 4.97 3.36
N GLU A 345 -5.09 5.05 3.29
CA GLU A 345 -4.44 5.76 2.18
C GLU A 345 -4.51 5.00 0.85
N MET A 346 -4.42 3.66 0.87
CA MET A 346 -4.60 2.82 -0.32
C MET A 346 -5.95 3.08 -0.99
N ASN A 347 -6.94 3.55 -0.22
CA ASN A 347 -8.30 3.85 -0.65
C ASN A 347 -8.64 5.35 -0.61
N SER A 348 -7.63 6.24 -0.65
CA SER A 348 -7.84 7.69 -0.61
C SER A 348 -7.61 8.36 -1.97
N ALA A 349 -8.29 9.50 -2.19
CA ALA A 349 -7.99 10.40 -3.30
C ALA A 349 -6.82 11.30 -2.86
N ASN A 350 -5.62 10.96 -3.30
CA ASN A 350 -4.37 11.61 -2.87
C ASN A 350 -3.74 12.53 -3.92
N ASP A 351 -4.46 12.90 -4.98
CA ASP A 351 -4.02 13.92 -5.94
C ASP A 351 -4.54 15.33 -5.62
N ASN A 352 -4.11 16.30 -6.43
CA ASN A 352 -4.51 17.69 -6.30
C ASN A 352 -4.42 18.44 -7.65
N PRO A 353 -5.35 19.36 -7.94
CA PRO A 353 -6.58 19.65 -7.18
C PRO A 353 -7.64 18.55 -7.34
N LEU A 354 -8.57 18.48 -6.38
CA LEU A 354 -9.69 17.52 -6.40
C LEU A 354 -10.96 18.16 -6.93
N ILE A 355 -11.72 17.38 -7.69
CA ILE A 355 -13.00 17.76 -8.27
C ILE A 355 -14.12 17.14 -7.42
N ASP A 356 -14.97 18.00 -6.88
CA ASP A 356 -16.26 17.62 -6.30
C ASP A 356 -17.31 17.69 -7.41
N VAL A 357 -17.67 16.51 -7.92
CA VAL A 357 -18.62 16.34 -9.02
C VAL A 357 -20.03 16.80 -8.63
N ASP A 358 -20.45 16.54 -7.39
CA ASP A 358 -21.81 16.85 -6.93
C ASP A 358 -22.04 18.36 -6.85
N THR A 359 -21.03 19.11 -6.39
CA THR A 359 -21.12 20.57 -6.30
C THR A 359 -20.49 21.30 -7.48
N ARG A 360 -19.87 20.57 -8.42
CA ARG A 360 -19.09 21.08 -9.56
C ARG A 360 -18.00 22.06 -9.15
N LYS A 361 -17.36 21.82 -8.01
CA LYS A 361 -16.30 22.68 -7.46
C LYS A 361 -14.96 21.99 -7.49
N VAL A 362 -13.90 22.80 -7.58
CA VAL A 362 -12.53 22.31 -7.56
C VAL A 362 -11.79 22.86 -6.36
N TYR A 363 -11.18 21.98 -5.60
CA TYR A 363 -10.52 22.29 -4.34
C TYR A 363 -9.01 22.04 -4.44
N CYS A 364 -8.24 23.08 -4.18
CA CYS A 364 -6.79 22.96 -4.00
C CYS A 364 -6.51 22.60 -2.53
N LYS A 365 -5.86 21.46 -2.29
CA LYS A 365 -5.49 20.99 -0.96
C LYS A 365 -3.98 20.80 -0.84
N HIS A 366 -3.49 20.81 0.40
CA HIS A 366 -2.18 20.28 0.76
C HIS A 366 -2.41 18.92 1.42
N GLN A 367 -2.33 17.81 0.66
CA GLN A 367 -2.41 16.47 1.25
C GLN A 367 -1.50 15.51 0.50
N THR A 368 -0.28 15.42 0.99
CA THR A 368 0.75 14.49 0.48
C THR A 368 1.82 14.20 1.54
N HIS A 369 1.55 14.52 2.82
CA HIS A 369 2.52 14.50 3.93
C HIS A 369 2.29 13.40 4.99
N SER A 370 1.17 12.67 4.96
CA SER A 370 0.76 11.80 6.08
C SER A 370 1.62 10.55 6.25
N ILE A 371 2.00 9.89 5.15
CA ILE A 371 2.66 8.57 5.22
C ILE A 371 4.17 8.64 5.37
N SER A 372 4.84 9.64 4.77
CA SER A 372 6.30 9.77 4.87
C SER A 372 6.74 9.93 6.34
N CYS A 373 5.98 10.65 7.15
CA CYS A 373 6.19 10.76 8.60
C CYS A 373 5.95 9.45 9.37
N LEU A 374 5.03 8.60 8.90
CA LEU A 374 4.72 7.31 9.52
C LEU A 374 5.86 6.29 9.30
N LEU A 375 6.35 6.21 8.06
CA LEU A 375 7.39 5.28 7.62
C LEU A 375 8.76 5.56 8.24
N GLN A 376 9.05 6.83 8.53
CA GLN A 376 10.36 7.21 9.08
C GLN A 376 10.50 6.92 10.58
N ASN A 377 9.39 6.86 11.35
CA ASN A 377 9.47 6.91 12.81
C ASN A 377 8.94 5.67 13.56
N LYS A 378 7.97 4.92 13.04
CA LYS A 378 7.38 3.81 13.80
C LYS A 378 8.01 2.45 13.48
N THR A 379 8.21 2.13 12.20
CA THR A 379 8.67 0.79 11.79
C THR A 379 10.16 0.53 12.07
N LYS A 380 11.01 1.57 12.05
CA LYS A 380 12.46 1.44 12.33
C LYS A 380 12.83 1.39 13.80
N LEU A 381 11.91 1.77 14.69
CA LEU A 381 12.17 1.86 16.15
C LEU A 381 11.77 0.57 16.88
N GLU A 382 11.02 -0.32 16.23
CA GLU A 382 10.50 -1.56 16.80
C GLU A 382 11.10 -2.83 16.15
N LEU A 383 11.89 -2.68 15.09
CA LEU A 383 12.83 -3.68 14.55
C LEU A 383 14.24 -3.39 15.07
#